data_AF-A0A2G5R2V9-F1
#
_entry.id   AF-A0A2G5R2V9-F1
#
_cell.length_a   1.000
_cell.length_b   1.000
_cell.length_c   1.000
_cell.angle_alpha   90.00
_cell.angle_beta   90.00
_cell.angle_gamma   90.00
#
_symmetry.space_group_name_H-M   'P 1'
#
loop_
_entity.id
_entity.type
_entity.pdbx_description
1 polymer ?
#
loop_
_entity_poly.entity_id
_entity_poly.type
_entity_poly.pdbx_seq_one_letter_code
_entity_poly.pdbx_strand_id
1 'polypeptide(L)'
;MLQAQPASPKAPRIHRQAIEKLTRRTCQDVIDGKLVRRTLHFTFPGGRKNRRSSVSFIDPEQVPPFEGDEAWFLIELVIAKPWSYWRAVRQVEPPQA
;
A
#
# COMPACT_ATOMS: atom_id res chain seq x y z
N MET A 1 -15.95 -43.02 4.53
CA MET A 1 -16.06 -41.62 4.04
C MET A 1 -14.73 -40.95 4.30
N LEU A 2 -14.01 -40.49 3.26
CA LEU A 2 -12.72 -39.82 3.42
C LEU A 2 -12.97 -38.31 3.53
N GLN A 3 -12.71 -37.70 4.69
CA GLN A 3 -12.79 -36.25 4.85
C GLN A 3 -11.56 -35.60 4.18
N ALA A 4 -11.81 -34.72 3.21
CA ALA A 4 -10.76 -33.88 2.63
C ALA A 4 -10.35 -32.80 3.65
N GLN A 5 -9.06 -32.77 4.02
CA GLN A 5 -8.51 -31.67 4.83
C GLN A 5 -8.51 -30.37 4.01
N PRO A 6 -8.92 -29.23 4.58
CA PRO A 6 -8.83 -27.95 3.88
C PRO A 6 -7.36 -27.60 3.66
N ALA A 7 -7.02 -27.25 2.42
CA ALA A 7 -5.68 -26.82 2.07
C ALA A 7 -5.27 -25.57 2.87
N SER A 8 -4.12 -25.62 3.55
CA SER A 8 -3.56 -24.48 4.26
C SER A 8 -3.39 -23.27 3.32
N PRO A 9 -3.65 -22.04 3.79
CA PRO A 9 -3.44 -20.85 2.97
C PRO A 9 -1.98 -20.77 2.53
N LYS A 10 -1.74 -20.69 1.21
CA LYS A 10 -0.39 -20.44 0.68
C LYS A 10 0.09 -19.07 1.18
N ALA A 11 1.33 -19.02 1.67
CA ALA A 11 1.95 -17.77 2.11
C ALA A 11 1.92 -16.71 0.99
N PRO A 12 1.76 -15.41 1.32
CA PRO A 12 1.79 -14.35 0.34
C PRO A 12 3.10 -14.33 -0.44
N ARG A 13 3.03 -14.22 -1.77
CA ARG A 13 4.22 -14.20 -2.64
C ARG A 13 4.49 -12.80 -3.17
N ILE A 14 5.73 -12.35 -3.13
CA ILE A 14 6.14 -11.08 -3.74
C ILE A 14 6.21 -11.25 -5.26
N HIS A 15 5.51 -10.39 -6.01
CA HIS A 15 5.53 -10.39 -7.47
C HIS A 15 6.42 -9.30 -8.06
N ARG A 16 6.46 -8.12 -7.44
CA ARG A 16 7.22 -6.96 -7.93
C ARG A 16 7.72 -6.12 -6.75
N GLN A 17 8.91 -5.56 -6.91
CA GLN A 17 9.46 -4.51 -6.06
C GLN A 17 9.72 -3.24 -6.88
N ALA A 18 9.60 -2.07 -6.26
CA ALA A 18 9.93 -0.78 -6.86
C ALA A 18 10.29 0.24 -5.77
N ILE A 19 11.09 1.24 -6.11
CA ILE A 19 11.27 2.43 -5.28
C ILE A 19 10.34 3.50 -5.84
N GLU A 20 9.40 3.96 -5.01
CA GLU A 20 8.37 4.92 -5.43
C GLU A 20 8.19 5.99 -4.36
N LYS A 21 7.86 7.19 -4.80
CA LYS A 21 7.43 8.26 -3.89
C LYS A 21 5.96 8.06 -3.55
N LEU A 22 5.67 7.88 -2.27
CA LEU A 22 4.30 7.77 -1.77
C LEU A 22 3.79 9.14 -1.36
N THR A 23 2.58 9.49 -1.81
CA THR A 23 1.86 10.70 -1.39
C THR A 23 0.68 10.31 -0.50
N ARG A 24 0.61 10.87 0.71
CA ARG A 24 -0.45 10.68 1.70
C ARG A 24 -1.71 11.42 1.26
N ARG A 25 -2.85 10.73 1.24
CA ARG A 25 -4.17 11.35 1.07
C ARG A 25 -4.88 11.34 2.41
N THR A 26 -5.30 12.51 2.85
CA THR A 26 -5.98 12.69 4.14
C THR A 26 -7.35 13.32 3.96
N CYS A 27 -8.25 13.05 4.88
CA CYS A 27 -9.45 13.85 5.10
C CYS A 27 -9.40 14.53 6.47
N GLN A 28 -10.19 15.58 6.61
CA GLN A 28 -10.63 16.06 7.92
C GLN A 28 -11.87 15.26 8.31
N ASP A 29 -11.88 14.79 9.54
CA ASP A 29 -12.96 14.01 10.15
C ASP A 29 -13.35 14.65 11.49
N VAL A 30 -14.54 14.34 12.01
CA VAL A 30 -14.98 14.82 13.33
C VAL A 30 -15.23 13.63 14.23
N ILE A 31 -14.37 13.45 15.23
CA ILE A 31 -14.46 12.38 16.23
C ILE A 31 -14.66 13.05 17.59
N ASP A 32 -15.74 12.69 18.29
CA ASP A 32 -16.12 13.26 19.59
C ASP A 32 -16.17 14.81 19.60
N GLY A 33 -16.66 15.40 18.52
CA GLY A 33 -16.76 16.85 18.35
C GLY A 33 -15.42 17.56 18.07
N LYS A 34 -14.31 16.81 17.91
CA LYS A 34 -12.99 17.36 17.59
C LYS A 34 -12.64 17.08 16.13
N LEU A 35 -12.09 18.09 15.46
CA LEU A 35 -11.55 17.94 14.11
C LEU A 35 -10.25 17.13 14.16
N VAL A 36 -10.21 16.01 13.45
CA VAL A 36 -9.06 15.10 13.39
C VAL A 36 -8.64 14.93 11.93
N ARG A 37 -7.35 14.95 11.66
CA ARG A 37 -6.80 14.60 10.34
C ARG A 37 -6.60 13.10 10.25
N ARG A 38 -7.29 12.42 9.34
CA ARG A 38 -7.18 10.97 9.13
C ARG A 38 -6.51 10.67 7.80
N THR A 39 -5.59 9.73 7.80
CA THR A 39 -5.01 9.17 6.56
C THR A 39 -5.97 8.16 5.95
N LEU A 40 -6.35 8.37 4.68
CA LEU A 40 -7.21 7.47 3.93
C LEU A 40 -6.41 6.39 3.24
N HIS A 41 -5.41 6.78 2.45
CA HIS A 41 -4.53 5.89 1.70
C HIS A 41 -3.30 6.66 1.18
N PHE A 42 -2.34 5.93 0.63
CA PHE A 42 -1.19 6.49 -0.09
C PHE A 42 -1.30 6.23 -1.59
N THR A 43 -0.73 7.11 -2.41
CA THR A 43 -0.72 6.97 -3.88
C THR A 43 0.68 7.07 -4.46
N PHE A 44 0.93 6.39 -5.59
CA PHE A 44 2.19 6.47 -6.35
C PHE A 44 1.93 6.23 -7.86
N PRO A 45 2.84 6.66 -8.77
CA PRO A 45 2.64 6.61 -10.23
C PRO A 45 2.80 5.20 -10.85
N GLY A 46 2.40 4.15 -10.13
CA GLY A 46 2.51 2.75 -10.57
C GLY A 46 1.33 2.21 -11.36
N GLY A 47 0.41 3.06 -11.82
CA GLY A 47 -0.71 2.64 -12.67
C GLY A 47 -0.22 2.06 -14.01
N ARG A 48 -0.83 0.96 -14.49
CA ARG A 48 -0.54 0.46 -15.84
C ARG A 48 -1.04 1.48 -16.88
N LYS A 49 -0.25 1.75 -17.93
CA LYS A 49 -0.55 2.71 -19.02
C LYS A 49 -1.93 2.57 -19.68
N ASN A 50 -2.59 1.41 -19.56
CA ASN A 50 -3.88 1.10 -20.19
C ASN A 50 -5.07 1.04 -19.21
N ARG A 51 -4.97 1.67 -18.03
CA ARG A 51 -6.06 1.73 -17.04
C ARG A 51 -6.59 3.15 -16.86
N ARG A 52 -7.81 3.26 -16.33
CA ARG A 52 -8.51 4.53 -16.02
C ARG A 52 -7.83 5.41 -14.96
N SER A 53 -6.73 4.97 -14.35
CA SER A 53 -5.98 5.70 -13.34
C SER A 53 -4.48 5.57 -13.60
N SER A 54 -3.76 6.70 -13.54
CA SER A 54 -2.30 6.77 -13.60
C SER A 54 -1.65 6.38 -12.26
N VAL A 55 -2.42 6.29 -11.18
CA VAL A 55 -1.91 6.01 -9.83
C VAL A 55 -2.39 4.66 -9.31
N SER A 56 -1.55 4.06 -8.46
CA SER A 56 -1.90 2.93 -7.60
C SER A 56 -2.03 3.37 -6.15
N PHE A 57 -2.67 2.54 -5.33
CA PHE A 57 -3.02 2.86 -3.94
C PHE A 57 -2.36 1.86 -2.98
N ILE A 58 -2.02 2.35 -1.78
CA ILE A 58 -1.53 1.53 -0.66
C ILE A 58 -2.35 1.89 0.58
N ASP A 59 -2.87 0.88 1.27
CA ASP A 59 -3.60 1.06 2.52
C ASP A 59 -2.67 1.57 3.63
N PRO A 60 -3.15 2.42 4.55
CA PRO A 60 -2.29 3.03 5.56
C PRO A 60 -1.60 2.02 6.49
N GLU A 61 -2.27 0.90 6.78
CA GLU A 61 -1.73 -0.19 7.60
C GLU A 61 -0.55 -0.91 6.95
N GLN A 62 -0.37 -0.76 5.64
CA GLN A 62 0.72 -1.35 4.87
C GLN A 62 1.89 -0.38 4.68
N VAL A 63 1.89 0.77 5.36
CA VAL A 63 2.95 1.77 5.28
C VAL A 63 3.54 2.05 6.67
N PRO A 64 4.86 1.85 6.87
CA PRO A 64 5.51 2.23 8.11
C PRO A 64 5.28 3.72 8.44
N PRO A 65 5.21 4.11 9.73
CA PRO A 65 5.03 5.50 10.11
C PRO A 65 6.19 6.37 9.60
N PHE A 66 5.87 7.56 9.11
CA PHE A 66 6.83 8.56 8.67
C PHE A 66 6.24 9.98 8.82
N GLU A 67 7.13 10.96 8.90
CA GLU A 67 6.75 12.37 9.04
C GLU A 67 6.38 13.02 7.70
N GLY A 68 5.47 13.99 7.75
CA GLY A 68 5.02 14.71 6.57
C GLY A 68 4.03 13.91 5.70
N ASP A 69 3.84 14.39 4.48
CA ASP A 69 2.83 13.85 3.56
C ASP A 69 3.43 13.08 2.38
N GLU A 70 4.75 13.15 2.18
CA GLU A 70 5.42 12.42 1.10
C GLU A 70 6.78 11.88 1.54
N ALA A 71 7.09 10.65 1.11
CA ALA A 71 8.40 10.05 1.31
C ALA A 71 8.64 8.94 0.27
N TRP A 72 9.91 8.60 0.06
CA TRP A 72 10.32 7.52 -0.83
C TRP A 72 10.34 6.20 -0.07
N PHE A 73 9.79 5.15 -0.69
CA PHE A 73 9.73 3.81 -0.10
C PHE A 73 10.15 2.76 -1.11
N LEU A 74 10.80 1.71 -0.60
CA LEU A 74 10.78 0.41 -1.27
C LEU A 74 9.40 -0.21 -1.07
N ILE A 75 8.67 -0.47 -2.15
CA ILE A 75 7.34 -1.05 -2.14
C ILE A 75 7.31 -2.43 -2.81
N GLU A 76 6.34 -3.24 -2.41
CA GLU A 76 6.13 -4.61 -2.90
C GLU A 76 4.69 -4.86 -3.32
N LEU A 77 4.50 -5.47 -4.50
CA LEU A 77 3.22 -6.05 -4.89
C LEU A 77 3.15 -7.48 -4.36
N VAL A 78 2.33 -7.66 -3.34
CA VAL A 78 2.08 -8.94 -2.67
C VAL A 78 0.90 -9.64 -3.35
N ILE A 79 1.12 -10.86 -3.81
CA ILE A 79 0.08 -11.74 -4.34
C ILE A 79 -0.52 -12.52 -3.17
N ALA A 80 -1.74 -12.14 -2.80
CA ALA A 80 -2.54 -12.77 -1.77
C ALA A 80 -3.97 -13.03 -2.28
N LYS A 81 -4.73 -13.79 -1.49
CA LYS A 81 -6.17 -14.00 -1.70
C LYS A 81 -6.96 -13.18 -0.67
N PRO A 82 -8.11 -12.59 -1.03
CA PRO A 82 -8.75 -12.63 -2.35
C PRO A 82 -8.11 -11.72 -3.40
N TRP A 83 -7.32 -10.72 -2.99
CA TRP A 83 -6.72 -9.73 -3.90
C TRP A 83 -5.24 -9.51 -3.60
N SER A 84 -4.48 -9.19 -4.66
CA SER A 84 -3.11 -8.71 -4.51
C SER A 84 -3.12 -7.25 -4.05
N TYR A 85 -2.17 -6.87 -3.23
CA TYR A 85 -2.08 -5.53 -2.65
C TYR A 85 -0.63 -5.04 -2.65
N TRP A 86 -0.47 -3.71 -2.58
CA TRP A 86 0.83 -3.08 -2.40
C TRP A 86 1.12 -2.87 -0.92
N ARG A 87 2.38 -2.96 -0.53
CA ARG A 87 2.87 -2.54 0.79
C ARG A 87 4.17 -1.79 0.67
N ALA A 88 4.45 -0.91 1.63
CA ALA A 88 5.76 -0.30 1.80
C ALA A 88 6.58 -1.11 2.80
N VAL A 89 7.81 -1.46 2.41
CA VAL A 89 8.73 -2.28 3.21
C VAL A 89 9.54 -1.40 4.16
N ARG A 90 10.14 -0.33 3.62
CA ARG A 90 10.96 0.62 4.37
C ARG A 90 11.08 1.94 3.63
N GLN A 91 11.24 3.02 4.39
CA GLN A 91 11.59 4.34 3.84
C GLN A 91 13.01 4.27 3.27
N VAL A 92 13.24 4.98 2.17
CA VAL A 92 14.52 5.07 1.47
C VAL A 92 14.80 6.52 1.07
N GLU A 93 16.04 6.79 0.69
CA GLU A 93 16.40 8.06 0.05
C GLU A 93 15.83 8.15 -1.38
N PRO A 94 15.65 9.36 -1.93
CA PRO A 94 15.30 9.54 -3.33
C PRO A 94 16.30 8.81 -4.25
N PRO A 95 15.83 8.20 -5.36
CA PRO A 95 16.73 7.63 -6.36
C PRO A 95 17.63 8.73 -6.92
N GLN A 96 18.93 8.44 -6.99
CA GLN A 96 19.90 9.32 -7.63
C GLN A 96 19.65 9.29 -9.15
N ALA A 97 19.54 10.48 -9.75
CA ALA A 97 19.24 10.68 -11.17
C ALA A 97 20.41 10.30 -12.07
#